data_AF-A0A522FCY7-F1
#
_entry.id   AF-A0A522FCY7-F1
#
_cell.length_a   1.000
_cell.length_b   1.000
_cell.length_c   1.000
_cell.angle_alpha   90.00
_cell.angle_beta   90.00
_cell.angle_gamma   90.00
#
_symmetry.space_group_name_H-M   'P 1'
#
loop_
_entity.id
_entity.type
_entity.pdbx_description
1 polymer ?
#
loop_
_entity_poly.entity_id
_entity_poly.type
_entity_poly.pdbx_seq_one_letter_code
_entity_poly.pdbx_strand_id
1 'polypeptide(L)'
;MKNKIVLFISLLILNFTFSGSKKEEVRKILSVNDSISIFCTPDLYNLTVKWASEFCSLNPDVKIRVLNTTGASVTENSDIRNNTGFISSEYSAVYDESMWNVVVGRDVIVLIFNSKNPFVYEICQQGISSEKFAQIFANPEMKNWGTLLNNRKKVPVNLYFIDNESINAGMAKLLNLDQITIDGIKVENGKELISSVQKDPYSVGICKITNIPDLNDQSIAESIKLLPIDRNGNGKIDYMEKVYDDLNVLSRGVWIGKYPKTLFSNIYFISPFKPTNKIEVAFLKWVLTDGQQFLYQYGYNDLLLSERQTKIELISDSKIDIVASNNNYATSKMILLILASFAVIVFSAIKGISYIKKKKVNGLHIASISTNAFNEDFVDIPMGLYFDKTHTWAFMEKDGMVRVGIDDFLQHITGPLTRVKMKSTGERIRKGKQALSIVQNGKQLNIYAPVSGTIKEQNKSLDTNSSIINSSPYSDGWVYRIEPTNWLKEIQYLIIGNKYKEWIKSEFSRLKEFITVSINPDTIEYAHVLQDGGELKDRVLMDLGPEVWEDFQTNFIDVSI
;
A
#
# COMPACT_ATOMS: atom_id res chain seq x y z
N MET A 1 -48.09 34.29 -15.38
CA MET A 1 -46.93 33.46 -14.96
C MET A 1 -45.86 34.30 -14.24
N LYS A 2 -46.18 34.87 -13.06
CA LYS A 2 -45.18 35.59 -12.23
C LYS A 2 -45.19 35.21 -10.73
N ASN A 3 -46.14 34.38 -10.27
CA ASN A 3 -46.24 33.99 -8.85
C ASN A 3 -45.72 32.57 -8.53
N LYS A 4 -45.04 31.89 -9.47
CA LYS A 4 -44.43 30.56 -9.22
C LYS A 4 -42.90 30.58 -9.03
N ILE A 5 -42.26 31.73 -9.18
CA ILE A 5 -40.78 31.86 -9.10
C ILE A 5 -40.30 32.27 -7.69
N VAL A 6 -41.16 32.89 -6.87
CA VAL A 6 -40.76 33.36 -5.53
C VAL A 6 -40.75 32.23 -4.48
N LEU A 7 -41.54 31.16 -4.67
CA LEU A 7 -41.58 30.03 -3.72
C LEU A 7 -40.41 29.03 -3.86
N PHE A 8 -39.65 29.10 -4.96
CA PHE A 8 -38.52 28.20 -5.19
C PHE A 8 -37.19 28.74 -4.62
N ILE A 9 -37.15 30.03 -4.29
CA ILE A 9 -35.94 30.70 -3.75
C ILE A 9 -35.92 30.67 -2.21
N SER A 10 -37.05 30.49 -1.52
CA SER A 10 -37.06 30.36 -0.06
C SER A 10 -36.69 28.96 0.46
N LEU A 11 -36.75 27.92 -0.38
CA LEU A 11 -36.40 26.55 0.02
C LEU A 11 -34.89 26.24 -0.09
N LEU A 12 -34.13 27.11 -0.77
CA LEU A 12 -32.69 26.92 -1.01
C LEU A 12 -31.81 27.61 0.05
N ILE A 13 -32.41 28.39 0.96
CA ILE A 13 -31.70 29.08 2.05
C ILE A 13 -31.76 28.28 3.38
N LEU A 14 -32.56 27.21 3.46
CA LEU A 14 -32.67 26.40 4.68
C LEU A 14 -31.76 25.14 4.74
N ASN A 15 -30.98 24.86 3.70
CA ASN A 15 -30.08 23.69 3.67
C ASN A 15 -28.59 24.03 3.91
N PHE A 16 -28.27 25.26 4.34
CA PHE A 16 -26.88 25.69 4.58
C PHE A 16 -26.49 25.81 6.06
N THR A 17 -27.21 25.16 6.99
CA THR A 17 -26.85 25.16 8.43
C THR A 17 -26.49 23.80 9.01
N PHE A 18 -26.25 22.76 8.21
CA PHE A 18 -25.91 21.43 8.73
C PHE A 18 -24.49 20.93 8.40
N SER A 19 -23.58 21.83 8.01
CA SER A 19 -22.15 21.51 7.87
C SER A 19 -21.32 21.83 9.13
N GLY A 20 -21.92 22.45 10.15
CA GLY A 20 -21.25 22.76 11.42
C GLY A 20 -21.29 21.61 12.43
N SER A 21 -22.34 20.77 12.42
CA SER A 21 -22.62 19.87 13.55
C SER A 21 -21.65 18.69 13.64
N LYS A 22 -21.16 18.12 12.53
CA LYS A 22 -20.26 16.95 12.56
C LYS A 22 -18.84 17.29 13.05
N LYS A 23 -18.37 18.51 12.77
CA LYS A 23 -17.08 19.05 13.25
C LYS A 23 -17.20 19.54 14.70
N GLU A 24 -18.38 20.03 15.10
CA GLU A 24 -18.70 20.34 16.50
C GLU A 24 -18.93 19.10 17.35
N GLU A 25 -19.51 18.01 16.84
CA GLU A 25 -19.75 16.76 17.58
C GLU A 25 -18.44 16.09 18.00
N VAL A 26 -17.43 16.08 17.11
CA VAL A 26 -16.09 15.56 17.44
C VAL A 26 -15.39 16.48 18.46
N ARG A 27 -15.57 17.81 18.36
CA ARG A 27 -15.03 18.77 19.35
C ARG A 27 -15.75 18.74 20.70
N LYS A 28 -17.04 18.40 20.75
CA LYS A 28 -17.84 18.40 21.99
C LYS A 28 -17.62 17.16 22.87
N ILE A 29 -16.99 16.10 22.35
CA ILE A 29 -16.81 14.83 23.08
C ILE A 29 -15.59 14.83 24.01
N LEU A 30 -14.67 15.79 23.89
CA LEU A 30 -13.39 15.81 24.63
C LEU A 30 -13.31 16.88 25.74
N SER A 31 -14.46 17.37 26.23
CA SER A 31 -14.50 18.47 27.21
C SER A 31 -14.38 18.03 28.68
N VAL A 32 -13.27 17.40 29.05
CA VAL A 32 -12.70 17.34 30.42
C VAL A 32 -11.18 17.16 30.23
N ASN A 33 -10.34 17.66 31.15
CA ASN A 33 -8.89 17.42 31.22
C ASN A 33 -8.58 15.90 31.37
N ASP A 34 -8.88 15.10 30.35
CA ASP A 34 -8.77 13.65 30.39
C ASP A 34 -7.34 13.26 30.02
N SER A 35 -6.65 12.66 30.98
CA SER A 35 -5.29 12.15 30.80
C SER A 35 -5.27 10.64 30.76
N ILE A 36 -4.55 10.07 29.80
CA ILE A 36 -4.23 8.63 29.77
C ILE A 36 -2.74 8.42 30.01
N SER A 37 -2.39 7.24 30.52
CA SER A 37 -1.00 6.79 30.60
C SER A 37 -0.77 5.64 29.64
N ILE A 38 0.26 5.76 28.80
CA ILE A 38 0.66 4.76 27.83
C ILE A 38 2.05 4.30 28.21
N PHE A 39 2.22 3.02 28.49
CA PHE A 39 3.57 2.49 28.70
C PHE A 39 4.24 2.16 27.36
N CYS A 40 5.55 2.06 27.36
CA CYS A 40 6.28 1.48 26.25
C CYS A 40 7.55 0.78 26.72
N THR A 41 8.04 -0.17 25.91
CA THR A 41 9.37 -0.76 26.11
C THR A 41 10.47 0.29 25.90
N PRO A 42 11.65 0.13 26.54
CA PRO A 42 12.72 1.12 26.51
C PRO A 42 13.12 1.58 25.10
N ASP A 43 13.19 0.64 24.16
CA ASP A 43 13.55 0.87 22.76
C ASP A 43 12.54 1.76 22.03
N LEU A 44 11.26 1.70 22.39
CA LEU A 44 10.18 2.47 21.79
C LEU A 44 9.91 3.82 22.47
N TYR A 45 10.63 4.16 23.53
CA TYR A 45 10.32 5.35 24.34
C TYR A 45 10.32 6.65 23.53
N ASN A 46 11.38 6.89 22.76
CA ASN A 46 11.51 8.13 21.99
C ASN A 46 10.43 8.25 20.89
N LEU A 47 10.13 7.14 20.21
CA LEU A 47 9.05 7.08 19.21
C LEU A 47 7.69 7.35 19.85
N THR A 48 7.41 6.73 21.00
CA THR A 48 6.14 6.86 21.71
C THR A 48 5.95 8.28 22.23
N VAL A 49 6.99 8.91 22.77
CA VAL A 49 6.98 10.34 23.16
C VAL A 49 6.69 11.23 21.96
N LYS A 50 7.32 10.97 20.80
CA LYS A 50 7.04 11.72 19.57
C LYS A 50 5.59 11.57 19.13
N TRP A 51 5.06 10.35 19.11
CA TRP A 51 3.65 10.10 18.79
C TRP A 51 2.71 10.82 19.75
N ALA A 52 2.92 10.67 21.05
CA ALA A 52 2.09 11.32 22.06
C ALA A 52 2.13 12.85 21.91
N SER A 53 3.32 13.44 21.70
CA SER A 53 3.49 14.88 21.55
C SER A 53 2.78 15.42 20.31
N GLU A 54 2.94 14.77 19.16
CA GLU A 54 2.28 15.18 17.90
C GLU A 54 0.77 15.04 18.00
N PHE A 55 0.27 13.95 18.56
CA PHE A 55 -1.16 13.76 18.78
C PHE A 55 -1.75 14.82 19.72
N CYS A 56 -1.09 15.13 20.83
CA CYS A 56 -1.55 16.17 21.77
C CYS A 56 -1.48 17.58 21.14
N SER A 57 -0.54 17.83 20.23
CA SER A 57 -0.48 19.12 19.51
C SER A 57 -1.70 19.35 18.61
N LEU A 58 -2.25 18.27 18.03
CA LEU A 58 -3.46 18.29 17.22
C LEU A 58 -4.75 18.26 18.08
N ASN A 59 -4.63 17.86 19.35
CA ASN A 59 -5.73 17.70 20.30
C ASN A 59 -5.38 18.37 21.65
N PRO A 60 -5.41 19.72 21.76
CA PRO A 60 -4.88 20.45 22.91
C PRO A 60 -5.50 20.12 24.27
N ASP A 61 -6.73 19.60 24.28
CA ASP A 61 -7.46 19.22 25.50
C ASP A 61 -7.06 17.82 26.03
N VAL A 62 -6.29 17.06 25.25
CA VAL A 62 -5.87 15.70 25.59
C VAL A 62 -4.46 15.71 26.17
N LYS A 63 -4.24 14.90 27.22
CA LYS A 63 -2.89 14.67 27.77
C LYS A 63 -2.55 13.18 27.74
N ILE A 64 -1.44 12.84 27.10
CA ILE A 64 -0.89 11.48 27.10
C ILE A 64 0.41 11.49 27.90
N ARG A 65 0.47 10.71 28.97
CA ARG A 65 1.71 10.46 29.73
C ARG A 65 2.37 9.19 29.22
N VAL A 66 3.59 9.29 28.72
CA VAL A 66 4.38 8.12 28.30
C VAL A 66 5.19 7.61 29.49
N LEU A 67 4.95 6.36 29.88
CA LEU A 67 5.67 5.69 30.96
C LEU A 67 6.80 4.85 30.37
N ASN A 68 8.05 5.16 30.75
CA ASN A 68 9.20 4.34 30.39
C ASN A 68 9.32 3.19 31.39
N THR A 69 9.25 1.94 30.92
CA THR A 69 9.57 0.78 31.75
C THR A 69 11.07 0.54 31.70
N THR A 70 11.73 0.23 32.82
CA THR A 70 13.13 -0.24 32.77
C THR A 70 13.14 -1.74 32.51
N GLY A 71 14.19 -2.28 31.87
CA GLY A 71 14.26 -3.71 31.51
C GLY A 71 13.99 -4.67 32.67
N ALA A 72 14.30 -4.28 33.92
CA ALA A 72 13.97 -5.04 35.13
C ALA A 72 12.48 -4.94 35.55
N SER A 73 11.84 -3.79 35.30
CA SER A 73 10.40 -3.55 35.55
C SER A 73 9.48 -4.23 34.54
N VAL A 74 10.00 -4.52 33.34
CA VAL A 74 9.24 -5.21 32.27
C VAL A 74 9.02 -6.68 32.63
N THR A 75 10.00 -7.33 33.28
CA THR A 75 9.90 -8.75 33.69
C THR A 75 9.09 -8.99 34.97
N GLU A 76 8.85 -7.95 35.78
CA GLU A 76 7.97 -8.01 36.94
C GLU A 76 6.51 -7.79 36.50
N ASN A 77 5.88 -8.92 36.17
CA ASN A 77 4.64 -9.16 35.41
C ASN A 77 3.33 -8.47 35.89
N SER A 78 3.34 -7.43 36.75
CA SER A 78 2.11 -6.80 37.28
C SER A 78 1.68 -5.53 36.53
N ASP A 79 2.61 -4.75 35.99
CA ASP A 79 2.29 -3.45 35.39
C ASP A 79 1.88 -3.58 33.92
N ILE A 80 2.40 -4.53 33.16
CA ILE A 80 2.06 -4.69 31.73
C ILE A 80 0.71 -5.39 31.54
N ARG A 81 0.37 -6.36 32.40
CA ARG A 81 -0.91 -7.10 32.33
C ARG A 81 -2.15 -6.23 32.59
N ASN A 82 -1.97 -5.08 33.22
CA ASN A 82 -3.07 -4.18 33.63
C ASN A 82 -3.08 -2.86 32.88
N ASN A 83 -2.08 -2.58 32.03
CA ASN A 83 -1.94 -1.30 31.35
C ASN A 83 -1.90 -1.48 29.83
N THR A 84 -2.08 -0.37 29.13
CA THR A 84 -2.08 -0.27 27.68
C THR A 84 -0.81 0.41 27.19
N GLY A 85 -0.19 -0.10 26.13
CA GLY A 85 1.12 0.37 25.72
C GLY A 85 1.69 -0.21 24.45
N PHE A 86 2.90 0.22 24.11
CA PHE A 86 3.64 -0.25 22.93
C PHE A 86 4.79 -1.15 23.33
N ILE A 87 4.90 -2.31 22.70
CA ILE A 87 5.99 -3.26 22.92
C ILE A 87 6.62 -3.66 21.60
N SER A 88 7.93 -3.83 21.59
CA SER A 88 8.62 -4.52 20.50
C SER A 88 8.62 -6.03 20.75
N SER A 89 8.78 -6.80 19.68
CA SER A 89 8.84 -8.27 19.77
C SER A 89 9.98 -8.79 20.67
N GLU A 90 10.97 -7.96 21.02
CA GLU A 90 12.03 -8.33 21.96
C GLU A 90 11.51 -8.60 23.38
N TYR A 91 10.36 -8.02 23.70
CA TYR A 91 9.72 -8.16 25.00
C TYR A 91 8.48 -9.05 24.92
N SER A 92 8.38 -9.93 23.91
CA SER A 92 7.23 -10.82 23.73
C SER A 92 7.04 -11.82 24.87
N ALA A 93 8.11 -12.19 25.59
CA ALA A 93 8.01 -13.04 26.78
C ALA A 93 7.17 -12.41 27.91
N VAL A 94 6.93 -11.10 27.84
CA VAL A 94 6.16 -10.31 28.81
C VAL A 94 4.70 -10.13 28.36
N TYR A 95 4.44 -10.47 27.11
CA TYR A 95 3.12 -10.48 26.50
C TYR A 95 2.46 -11.86 26.68
N ASP A 96 1.18 -11.85 27.03
CA ASP A 96 0.33 -13.04 27.13
C ASP A 96 -0.57 -13.08 25.89
N GLU A 97 -0.69 -14.23 25.20
CA GLU A 97 -1.53 -14.39 24.01
C GLU A 97 -3.01 -14.02 24.23
N SER A 98 -3.46 -14.00 25.49
CA SER A 98 -4.80 -13.56 25.88
C SER A 98 -5.03 -12.05 25.81
N MET A 99 -3.98 -11.22 25.76
CA MET A 99 -4.09 -9.77 25.67
C MET A 99 -4.53 -9.32 24.28
N TRP A 100 -5.33 -8.25 24.24
CA TRP A 100 -5.67 -7.63 22.97
C TRP A 100 -4.44 -6.91 22.39
N ASN A 101 -4.10 -7.20 21.15
CA ASN A 101 -2.97 -6.58 20.48
C ASN A 101 -3.30 -6.15 19.05
N VAL A 102 -2.52 -5.21 18.55
CA VAL A 102 -2.49 -4.85 17.14
C VAL A 102 -1.08 -4.46 16.72
N VAL A 103 -0.65 -4.92 15.54
CA VAL A 103 0.63 -4.50 14.97
C VAL A 103 0.52 -3.04 14.54
N VAL A 104 1.50 -2.22 14.92
CA VAL A 104 1.54 -0.78 14.61
C VAL A 104 2.79 -0.35 13.84
N GLY A 105 3.77 -1.25 13.68
CA GLY A 105 5.00 -0.99 12.95
C GLY A 105 5.85 -2.25 12.89
N ARG A 106 7.00 -2.17 12.20
CA ARG A 106 7.95 -3.28 12.07
C ARG A 106 9.36 -2.84 12.39
N ASP A 107 10.11 -3.77 12.95
CA ASP A 107 11.55 -3.69 13.12
C ASP A 107 12.19 -4.73 12.19
N VAL A 108 13.30 -4.38 11.57
CA VAL A 108 13.85 -5.15 10.44
C VAL A 108 15.23 -5.67 10.80
N ILE A 109 15.39 -6.98 10.72
CA ILE A 109 16.66 -7.68 10.86
C ILE A 109 17.40 -7.55 9.52
N VAL A 110 18.65 -7.16 9.58
CA VAL A 110 19.55 -6.96 8.45
C VAL A 110 20.85 -7.71 8.66
N LEU A 111 21.43 -8.11 7.53
CA LEU A 111 22.76 -8.67 7.46
C LEU A 111 23.69 -7.60 6.91
N ILE A 112 24.82 -7.39 7.57
CA ILE A 112 25.84 -6.43 7.16
C ILE A 112 27.18 -7.12 6.96
N PHE A 113 28.04 -6.59 6.11
CA PHE A 113 29.39 -7.11 5.92
C PHE A 113 30.38 -5.98 5.64
N ASN A 114 31.66 -6.28 5.79
CA ASN A 114 32.71 -5.32 5.52
C ASN A 114 32.83 -5.07 4.01
N SER A 115 32.74 -3.80 3.58
CA SER A 115 32.89 -3.39 2.18
C SER A 115 34.24 -3.75 1.56
N LYS A 116 35.28 -3.99 2.37
CA LYS A 116 36.62 -4.42 1.96
C LYS A 116 36.74 -5.95 1.86
N ASN A 117 35.65 -6.68 2.01
CA ASN A 117 35.63 -8.12 1.82
C ASN A 117 36.15 -8.45 0.41
N PRO A 118 37.10 -9.40 0.26
CA PRO A 118 37.70 -9.72 -1.03
C PRO A 118 36.71 -10.30 -2.06
N PHE A 119 35.52 -10.70 -1.62
CA PHE A 119 34.44 -11.21 -2.46
C PHE A 119 33.30 -10.20 -2.66
N VAL A 120 33.49 -8.92 -2.31
CA VAL A 120 32.43 -7.89 -2.38
C VAL A 120 31.69 -7.85 -3.72
N TYR A 121 32.40 -8.02 -4.84
CA TYR A 121 31.77 -8.05 -6.16
C TYR A 121 30.87 -9.28 -6.35
N GLU A 122 31.35 -10.46 -5.96
CA GLU A 122 30.61 -11.72 -6.04
C GLU A 122 29.39 -11.68 -5.11
N ILE A 123 29.56 -11.20 -3.87
CA ILE A 123 28.49 -11.00 -2.89
C ILE A 123 27.38 -10.10 -3.44
N CYS A 124 27.74 -8.95 -4.04
CA CYS A 124 26.77 -7.99 -4.55
C CYS A 124 26.02 -8.49 -5.79
N GLN A 125 26.63 -9.37 -6.59
CA GLN A 125 26.01 -9.92 -7.81
C GLN A 125 25.21 -11.19 -7.55
N GLN A 126 25.73 -12.08 -6.70
CA GLN A 126 25.14 -13.39 -6.43
C GLN A 126 24.14 -13.35 -5.27
N GLY A 127 24.44 -12.58 -4.22
CA GLY A 127 23.76 -12.70 -2.94
C GLY A 127 24.06 -14.02 -2.22
N ILE A 128 23.50 -14.18 -1.02
CA ILE A 128 23.58 -15.43 -0.26
C ILE A 128 22.17 -15.98 -0.09
N SER A 129 21.95 -17.23 -0.48
CA SER A 129 20.64 -17.88 -0.31
C SER A 129 20.45 -18.47 1.08
N SER A 130 19.20 -18.63 1.50
CA SER A 130 18.86 -19.27 2.78
C SER A 130 19.46 -20.67 2.93
N GLU A 131 19.50 -21.45 1.85
CA GLU A 131 20.10 -22.79 1.86
C GLU A 131 21.60 -22.73 2.17
N LYS A 132 22.32 -21.79 1.55
CA LYS A 132 23.76 -21.62 1.80
C LYS A 132 24.04 -21.14 3.21
N PHE A 133 23.21 -20.24 3.74
CA PHE A 133 23.30 -19.89 5.15
C PHE A 133 23.06 -21.10 6.06
N ALA A 134 21.99 -21.88 5.82
CA ALA A 134 21.68 -23.06 6.63
C ALA A 134 22.84 -24.06 6.64
N GLN A 135 23.54 -24.25 5.51
CA GLN A 135 24.72 -25.11 5.41
C GLN A 135 25.85 -24.69 6.37
N ILE A 136 26.14 -23.39 6.49
CA ILE A 136 27.21 -22.92 7.38
C ILE A 136 26.85 -23.00 8.87
N PHE A 137 25.55 -22.97 9.20
CA PHE A 137 25.08 -23.18 10.58
C PHE A 137 25.01 -24.66 10.95
N ALA A 138 24.71 -25.55 9.99
CA ALA A 138 24.62 -26.98 10.22
C ALA A 138 26.00 -27.66 10.35
N ASN A 139 27.04 -27.11 9.71
CA ASN A 139 28.38 -27.69 9.74
C ASN A 139 29.47 -26.61 9.87
N PRO A 140 30.18 -26.55 11.01
CA PRO A 140 31.29 -25.61 11.23
C PRO A 140 32.41 -25.72 10.18
N GLU A 141 32.67 -26.90 9.60
CA GLU A 141 33.68 -27.06 8.54
C GLU A 141 33.29 -26.36 7.23
N MET A 142 32.00 -26.17 7.01
CA MET A 142 31.45 -25.49 5.85
C MET A 142 31.38 -23.97 6.03
N LYS A 143 31.74 -23.42 7.21
CA LYS A 143 31.66 -22.00 7.56
C LYS A 143 32.75 -21.15 6.87
N ASN A 144 32.64 -21.04 5.56
CA ASN A 144 33.58 -20.33 4.70
C ASN A 144 32.86 -19.70 3.49
N TRP A 145 33.46 -18.64 2.94
CA TRP A 145 32.93 -17.88 1.81
C TRP A 145 32.80 -18.71 0.53
N GLY A 146 33.61 -19.76 0.36
CA GLY A 146 33.49 -20.69 -0.76
C GLY A 146 32.18 -21.46 -0.73
N THR A 147 31.71 -21.89 0.44
CA THR A 147 30.38 -22.49 0.61
C THR A 147 29.29 -21.49 0.24
N LEU A 148 29.35 -20.26 0.80
CA LEU A 148 28.32 -19.23 0.61
C LEU A 148 28.22 -18.77 -0.85
N LEU A 149 29.34 -18.64 -1.55
CA LEU A 149 29.43 -18.12 -2.92
C LEU A 149 29.63 -19.22 -3.97
N ASN A 150 29.50 -20.49 -3.58
CA ASN A 150 29.68 -21.64 -4.46
C ASN A 150 31.03 -21.64 -5.24
N ASN A 151 32.13 -21.37 -4.54
CA ASN A 151 33.48 -21.37 -5.10
C ASN A 151 34.45 -22.22 -4.24
N ARG A 152 35.66 -22.46 -4.74
CA ARG A 152 36.64 -23.36 -4.08
C ARG A 152 37.42 -22.72 -2.92
N LYS A 153 37.21 -21.44 -2.62
CA LYS A 153 38.02 -20.68 -1.66
C LYS A 153 37.51 -20.92 -0.24
N LYS A 154 38.28 -21.65 0.58
CA LYS A 154 37.94 -21.94 1.98
C LYS A 154 38.29 -20.80 2.95
N VAL A 155 37.96 -19.57 2.59
CA VAL A 155 38.20 -18.40 3.44
C VAL A 155 37.10 -18.34 4.52
N PRO A 156 37.43 -18.26 5.81
CA PRO A 156 36.43 -18.35 6.88
C PRO A 156 35.42 -17.19 6.85
N VAL A 157 34.22 -17.44 7.37
CA VAL A 157 33.20 -16.41 7.62
C VAL A 157 33.09 -16.18 9.12
N ASN A 158 33.34 -14.95 9.56
CA ASN A 158 33.28 -14.59 10.97
C ASN A 158 31.93 -13.93 11.26
N LEU A 159 31.08 -14.60 12.03
CA LEU A 159 29.75 -14.08 12.39
C LEU A 159 29.86 -13.22 13.64
N TYR A 160 29.27 -12.03 13.61
CA TYR A 160 29.08 -11.16 14.77
C TYR A 160 27.59 -10.90 14.94
N PHE A 161 27.07 -10.98 16.15
CA PHE A 161 25.64 -10.79 16.37
C PHE A 161 25.34 -10.25 17.76
N ILE A 162 24.23 -9.53 17.86
CA ILE A 162 23.64 -9.17 19.15
C ILE A 162 22.67 -10.29 19.51
N ASP A 163 22.89 -10.93 20.66
CA ASP A 163 22.01 -12.01 21.11
C ASP A 163 20.63 -11.46 21.46
N ASN A 164 19.64 -11.88 20.69
CA ASN A 164 18.31 -11.31 20.71
C ASN A 164 17.32 -12.36 20.22
N GLU A 165 16.29 -12.63 21.02
CA GLU A 165 15.29 -13.67 20.72
C GLU A 165 14.61 -13.44 19.37
N SER A 166 14.29 -12.19 19.04
CA SER A 166 13.65 -11.84 17.77
C SER A 166 14.58 -12.02 16.57
N ILE A 167 15.89 -11.75 16.72
CA ILE A 167 16.89 -12.05 15.69
C ILE A 167 17.00 -13.56 15.49
N ASN A 168 17.13 -14.32 16.58
CA ASN A 168 17.26 -15.77 16.52
C ASN A 168 16.01 -16.41 15.86
N ALA A 169 14.80 -15.98 16.25
CA ALA A 169 13.56 -16.45 15.66
C ALA A 169 13.43 -16.08 14.17
N GLY A 170 13.80 -14.86 13.78
CA GLY A 170 13.79 -14.42 12.39
C GLY A 170 14.78 -15.19 11.52
N MET A 171 16.00 -15.41 12.02
CA MET A 171 17.03 -16.21 11.35
C MET A 171 16.61 -17.68 11.25
N ALA A 172 16.08 -18.29 12.31
CA ALA A 172 15.57 -19.67 12.26
C ALA A 172 14.50 -19.83 11.17
N LYS A 173 13.53 -18.91 11.10
CA LYS A 173 12.50 -18.90 10.04
C LYS A 173 13.08 -18.70 8.64
N LEU A 174 14.04 -17.77 8.47
CA LEU A 174 14.71 -17.56 7.18
C LEU A 174 15.38 -18.84 6.67
N LEU A 175 15.98 -19.60 7.58
CA LEU A 175 16.72 -20.84 7.27
C LEU A 175 15.85 -22.09 7.28
N ASN A 176 14.54 -21.95 7.53
CA ASN A 176 13.60 -23.06 7.69
C ASN A 176 14.03 -24.07 8.77
N LEU A 177 14.45 -23.55 9.93
CA LEU A 177 14.82 -24.30 11.13
C LEU A 177 13.84 -23.98 12.26
N ASP A 178 13.58 -24.96 13.14
CA ASP A 178 12.74 -24.75 14.32
C ASP A 178 13.40 -23.78 15.32
N GLN A 179 14.72 -23.88 15.46
CA GLN A 179 15.55 -23.08 16.34
C GLN A 179 16.97 -23.00 15.78
N ILE A 180 17.68 -21.92 16.11
CA ILE A 180 19.04 -21.67 15.64
C ILE A 180 19.93 -21.34 16.82
N THR A 181 21.15 -21.87 16.81
CA THR A 181 22.25 -21.37 17.63
C THR A 181 23.27 -20.74 16.69
N ILE A 182 23.42 -19.42 16.77
CA ILE A 182 24.38 -18.70 15.95
C ILE A 182 25.77 -18.98 16.52
N ASP A 183 26.52 -19.85 15.84
CA ASP A 183 27.95 -20.03 16.11
C ASP A 183 28.71 -18.79 15.64
N GLY A 184 29.01 -17.87 16.55
CA GLY A 184 29.60 -16.57 16.24
C GLY A 184 30.05 -15.80 17.48
N ILE A 185 30.59 -14.60 17.26
CA ILE A 185 31.02 -13.70 18.32
C ILE A 185 29.82 -12.85 18.73
N LYS A 186 29.32 -13.09 19.94
CA LYS A 186 28.29 -12.27 20.58
C LYS A 186 28.88 -10.92 20.96
N VAL A 187 28.20 -9.83 20.62
CA VAL A 187 28.55 -8.44 20.99
C VAL A 187 27.42 -7.81 21.80
N GLU A 188 27.74 -6.78 22.58
CA GLU A 188 26.80 -6.19 23.55
C GLU A 188 25.82 -5.21 22.92
N ASN A 189 26.25 -4.44 21.91
CA ASN A 189 25.44 -3.37 21.34
C ASN A 189 25.81 -3.07 19.88
N GLY A 190 24.98 -2.25 19.22
CA GLY A 190 25.16 -1.86 17.83
C GLY A 190 26.49 -1.20 17.52
N LYS A 191 27.02 -0.34 18.41
CA LYS A 191 28.30 0.33 18.21
C LYS A 191 29.46 -0.67 18.18
N GLU A 192 29.43 -1.66 19.08
CA GLU A 192 30.42 -2.73 19.12
C GLU A 192 30.32 -3.63 17.88
N LEU A 193 29.10 -4.00 17.48
CA LEU A 193 28.86 -4.78 16.25
C LEU A 193 29.48 -4.10 15.02
N ILE A 194 29.15 -2.82 14.83
CA ILE A 194 29.62 -2.00 13.71
C ILE A 194 31.14 -1.91 13.70
N SER A 195 31.76 -1.60 14.85
CA SER A 195 33.23 -1.59 14.99
C SER A 195 33.86 -2.95 14.68
N SER A 196 33.22 -4.04 15.08
CA SER A 196 33.73 -5.40 14.85
C SER A 196 33.70 -5.76 13.37
N VAL A 197 32.59 -5.48 12.69
CA VAL A 197 32.44 -5.68 11.25
C VAL A 197 33.44 -4.81 10.46
N GLN A 198 33.65 -3.55 10.87
CA GLN A 198 34.62 -2.65 10.22
C GLN A 198 36.07 -3.14 10.30
N LYS A 199 36.45 -3.80 11.39
CA LYS A 199 37.82 -4.29 11.63
C LYS A 199 38.11 -5.63 10.94
N ASP A 200 37.08 -6.40 10.60
CA ASP A 200 37.20 -7.74 10.04
C ASP A 200 36.68 -7.81 8.61
N PRO A 201 37.56 -7.87 7.58
CA PRO A 201 37.15 -7.98 6.18
C PRO A 201 36.30 -9.22 5.86
N TYR A 202 36.35 -10.27 6.68
CA TYR A 202 35.65 -11.54 6.45
C TYR A 202 34.36 -11.68 7.27
N SER A 203 33.94 -10.60 7.91
CA SER A 203 32.79 -10.59 8.81
C SER A 203 31.45 -10.57 8.10
N VAL A 204 30.46 -11.16 8.78
CA VAL A 204 29.03 -10.90 8.58
C VAL A 204 28.44 -10.54 9.95
N GLY A 205 27.85 -9.34 10.04
CA GLY A 205 27.09 -8.89 11.20
C GLY A 205 25.61 -9.19 11.03
N ILE A 206 24.94 -9.62 12.10
CA ILE A 206 23.50 -9.85 12.17
C ILE A 206 22.92 -8.90 13.22
N CYS A 207 22.04 -7.99 12.80
CA CYS A 207 21.45 -7.01 13.70
C CYS A 207 20.13 -6.46 13.17
N LYS A 208 19.52 -5.54 13.90
CA LYS A 208 18.40 -4.75 13.42
C LYS A 208 18.85 -3.42 12.86
N ILE A 209 18.02 -2.79 12.03
CA ILE A 209 18.28 -1.43 11.50
C ILE A 209 18.48 -0.44 12.66
N THR A 210 17.70 -0.58 13.73
CA THR A 210 17.80 0.25 14.96
C THR A 210 19.14 0.14 15.68
N ASN A 211 19.94 -0.90 15.40
CA ASN A 211 21.28 -1.05 15.96
C ASN A 211 22.36 -0.32 15.13
N ILE A 212 22.04 0.16 13.93
CA ILE A 212 22.97 0.90 13.07
C ILE A 212 22.95 2.37 13.49
N PRO A 213 24.08 2.95 13.97
CA PRO A 213 24.13 4.35 14.38
C PRO A 213 23.96 5.29 13.19
N ASP A 214 23.53 6.53 13.48
CA ASP A 214 23.46 7.65 12.52
C ASP A 214 22.55 7.41 11.29
N LEU A 215 21.37 6.81 11.52
CA LEU A 215 20.31 6.63 10.51
C LEU A 215 19.93 7.91 9.73
N ASN A 216 20.24 9.08 10.26
CA ASN A 216 19.94 10.38 9.64
C ASN A 216 20.80 10.66 8.39
N ASP A 217 21.98 10.03 8.25
CA ASP A 217 22.93 10.33 7.17
C ASP A 217 22.80 9.40 5.95
N GLN A 218 21.72 8.62 5.87
CA GLN A 218 21.33 7.82 4.69
C GLN A 218 22.35 6.77 4.22
N SER A 219 23.51 6.68 4.88
CA SER A 219 24.60 5.75 4.58
C SER A 219 24.85 4.86 5.77
N ILE A 220 25.14 3.59 5.50
CA ILE A 220 25.60 2.68 6.53
C ILE A 220 27.05 3.07 6.81
N ALA A 221 27.43 3.12 8.09
CA ALA A 221 28.73 3.59 8.57
C ALA A 221 29.90 3.17 7.65
N GLU A 222 30.93 4.02 7.57
CA GLU A 222 32.06 3.81 6.67
C GLU A 222 32.58 2.36 6.70
N SER A 223 32.85 1.82 5.52
CA SER A 223 33.32 0.44 5.32
C SER A 223 32.30 -0.68 5.61
N ILE A 224 31.01 -0.40 5.78
CA ILE A 224 29.96 -1.42 5.91
C ILE A 224 29.01 -1.40 4.71
N LYS A 225 28.52 -2.57 4.31
CA LYS A 225 27.45 -2.75 3.31
C LYS A 225 26.37 -3.70 3.81
N LEU A 226 25.15 -3.59 3.27
CA LEU A 226 24.13 -4.62 3.44
C LEU A 226 24.53 -5.87 2.66
N LEU A 227 24.41 -7.03 3.26
CA LEU A 227 24.63 -8.31 2.62
C LEU A 227 23.37 -8.72 1.85
N PRO A 228 23.44 -8.85 0.51
CA PRO A 228 22.28 -9.25 -0.29
C PRO A 228 21.86 -10.69 -0.04
N ILE A 229 20.55 -10.91 0.10
CA ILE A 229 19.95 -12.23 0.22
C ILE A 229 19.37 -12.61 -1.14
N ASP A 230 19.83 -13.74 -1.67
CA ASP A 230 19.26 -14.41 -2.84
C ASP A 230 18.04 -15.20 -2.36
N ARG A 231 16.86 -14.63 -2.58
CA ARG A 231 15.59 -15.08 -2.00
C ARG A 231 15.03 -16.26 -2.78
N ASN A 232 15.23 -16.27 -4.10
CA ASN A 232 14.75 -17.35 -4.97
C ASN A 232 15.81 -18.45 -5.20
N GLY A 233 17.04 -18.26 -4.73
CA GLY A 233 18.12 -19.26 -4.79
C GLY A 233 18.72 -19.43 -6.19
N ASN A 234 18.53 -18.45 -7.09
CA ASN A 234 18.98 -18.57 -8.48
C ASN A 234 20.46 -18.20 -8.68
N GLY A 235 21.17 -17.80 -7.63
CA GLY A 235 22.57 -17.41 -7.66
C GLY A 235 22.82 -16.04 -8.28
N LYS A 236 21.82 -15.14 -8.31
CA LYS A 236 21.97 -13.74 -8.73
C LYS A 236 20.98 -12.83 -8.02
N ILE A 237 21.43 -11.65 -7.61
CA ILE A 237 20.55 -10.57 -7.18
C ILE A 237 19.92 -9.93 -8.41
N ASP A 238 18.65 -10.27 -8.63
CA ASP A 238 17.85 -9.71 -9.72
C ASP A 238 17.04 -8.48 -9.27
N TYR A 239 16.24 -7.93 -10.18
CA TYR A 239 15.43 -6.73 -9.93
C TYR A 239 14.44 -6.90 -8.75
N MET A 240 13.97 -8.12 -8.48
CA MET A 240 13.07 -8.40 -7.36
C MET A 240 13.79 -8.43 -6.02
N GLU A 241 15.11 -8.51 -6.02
CA GLU A 241 15.94 -8.62 -4.82
C GLU A 241 16.84 -7.40 -4.64
N LYS A 242 16.96 -6.53 -5.64
CA LYS A 242 17.85 -5.37 -5.61
C LYS A 242 17.34 -4.27 -4.66
N VAL A 243 17.56 -4.46 -3.35
CA VAL A 243 17.13 -3.56 -2.29
C VAL A 243 18.24 -3.22 -1.28
N TYR A 244 19.51 -3.49 -1.62
CA TYR A 244 20.63 -3.48 -0.68
C TYR A 244 21.63 -2.32 -0.86
N ASP A 245 21.31 -1.35 -1.71
CA ASP A 245 22.22 -0.24 -2.04
C ASP A 245 22.41 0.72 -0.84
N ASP A 246 21.33 1.06 -0.16
CA ASP A 246 21.31 1.88 1.06
C ASP A 246 20.05 1.59 1.91
N LEU A 247 19.94 2.24 3.07
CA LEU A 247 18.83 2.02 4.00
C LEU A 247 17.48 2.60 3.52
N ASN A 248 17.45 3.61 2.64
CA ASN A 248 16.21 4.11 2.03
C ASN A 248 15.67 3.10 1.02
N VAL A 249 16.55 2.62 0.14
CA VAL A 249 16.21 1.60 -0.85
C VAL A 249 15.77 0.32 -0.14
N LEU A 250 16.46 -0.08 0.93
CA LEU A 250 16.07 -1.20 1.77
C LEU A 250 14.70 -0.98 2.41
N SER A 251 14.46 0.16 3.06
CA SER A 251 13.18 0.44 3.71
C SER A 251 12.02 0.43 2.71
N ARG A 252 12.22 0.99 1.51
CA ARG A 252 11.26 0.85 0.41
C ARG A 252 11.09 -0.60 0.01
N GLY A 253 12.18 -1.36 -0.10
CA GLY A 253 12.18 -2.79 -0.41
C GLY A 253 11.40 -3.65 0.59
N VAL A 254 11.52 -3.32 1.88
CA VAL A 254 10.74 -3.89 2.97
C VAL A 254 9.27 -3.55 2.77
N TRP A 255 8.96 -2.28 2.52
CA TRP A 255 7.60 -1.80 2.31
C TRP A 255 6.91 -2.48 1.12
N ILE A 256 7.59 -2.61 -0.02
CA ILE A 256 7.05 -3.26 -1.23
C ILE A 256 7.19 -4.79 -1.24
N GLY A 257 7.66 -5.42 -0.15
CA GLY A 257 7.73 -6.89 -0.06
C GLY A 257 8.86 -7.57 -0.85
N LYS A 258 9.87 -6.81 -1.27
CA LYS A 258 11.09 -7.36 -1.90
C LYS A 258 12.05 -7.97 -0.88
N TYR A 259 12.01 -7.51 0.37
CA TYR A 259 12.81 -8.09 1.47
C TYR A 259 12.12 -9.32 2.13
N PRO A 260 12.86 -10.33 2.62
CA PRO A 260 12.28 -11.50 3.27
C PRO A 260 11.41 -11.15 4.49
N LYS A 261 10.12 -11.53 4.46
CA LYS A 261 9.17 -11.29 5.55
C LYS A 261 9.55 -11.97 6.87
N THR A 262 10.34 -13.04 6.81
CA THR A 262 10.87 -13.77 7.98
C THR A 262 11.83 -12.94 8.82
N LEU A 263 12.43 -11.91 8.24
CA LEU A 263 13.36 -11.00 8.91
C LEU A 263 12.67 -9.76 9.48
N PHE A 264 11.35 -9.80 9.61
CA PHE A 264 10.56 -8.75 10.25
C PHE A 264 10.20 -9.15 11.67
N SER A 265 10.36 -8.21 12.59
CA SER A 265 9.79 -8.26 13.94
C SER A 265 8.68 -7.21 14.02
N ASN A 266 7.62 -7.52 14.76
CA ASN A 266 6.49 -6.61 14.89
C ASN A 266 6.66 -5.68 16.11
N ILE A 267 6.16 -4.47 15.98
CA ILE A 267 5.84 -3.59 17.10
C ILE A 267 4.34 -3.71 17.34
N TYR A 268 3.96 -4.00 18.58
CA TYR A 268 2.57 -4.17 18.98
C TYR A 268 2.15 -3.00 19.84
N PHE A 269 0.92 -2.53 19.63
CA PHE A 269 0.15 -1.95 20.71
C PHE A 269 -0.57 -3.09 21.42
N ILE A 270 -0.50 -3.12 22.75
CA ILE A 270 -1.13 -4.13 23.59
C ILE A 270 -2.01 -3.47 24.64
N SER A 271 -3.07 -4.17 25.03
CA SER A 271 -4.03 -3.77 26.05
C SER A 271 -4.65 -5.01 26.68
N PRO A 272 -5.01 -5.00 27.98
CA PRO A 272 -5.62 -6.17 28.63
C PRO A 272 -6.93 -6.59 27.95
N PHE A 273 -7.69 -5.61 27.44
CA PHE A 273 -8.91 -5.80 26.67
C PHE A 273 -8.91 -4.89 25.45
N LYS A 274 -9.83 -5.13 24.50
CA LYS A 274 -10.02 -4.21 23.37
C LYS A 274 -10.24 -2.77 23.91
N PRO A 275 -9.45 -1.77 23.47
CA PRO A 275 -9.58 -0.40 23.97
C PRO A 275 -10.97 0.18 23.73
N THR A 276 -11.60 0.69 24.79
CA THR A 276 -12.89 1.38 24.74
C THR A 276 -12.77 2.86 25.11
N ASN A 277 -11.66 3.25 25.75
CA ASN A 277 -11.37 4.64 26.05
C ASN A 277 -11.22 5.42 24.73
N LYS A 278 -12.03 6.49 24.58
CA LYS A 278 -12.07 7.27 23.34
C LYS A 278 -10.71 7.90 22.98
N ILE A 279 -9.92 8.28 23.97
CA ILE A 279 -8.59 8.85 23.76
C ILE A 279 -7.62 7.78 23.28
N GLU A 280 -7.60 6.60 23.92
CA GLU A 280 -6.75 5.48 23.49
C GLU A 280 -7.09 5.03 22.07
N VAL A 281 -8.38 4.88 21.77
CA VAL A 281 -8.87 4.51 20.43
C VAL A 281 -8.47 5.56 19.39
N ALA A 282 -8.67 6.85 19.70
CA ALA A 282 -8.30 7.94 18.79
C ALA A 282 -6.78 8.00 18.58
N PHE A 283 -6.00 7.85 19.65
CA PHE A 283 -4.55 7.85 19.60
C PHE A 283 -4.02 6.67 18.78
N LEU A 284 -4.53 5.46 19.01
CA LEU A 284 -4.12 4.28 18.26
C LEU A 284 -4.49 4.37 16.77
N LYS A 285 -5.68 4.89 16.45
CA LYS A 285 -6.07 5.17 15.05
C LYS A 285 -5.15 6.20 14.41
N TRP A 286 -4.77 7.24 15.15
CA TRP A 286 -3.82 8.24 14.68
C TRP A 286 -2.44 7.62 14.45
N VAL A 287 -1.94 6.77 15.35
CA VAL A 287 -0.69 6.02 15.17
C VAL A 287 -0.71 5.15 13.92
N LEU A 288 -1.83 4.48 13.64
CA LEU A 288 -2.04 3.68 12.43
C LEU A 288 -2.29 4.51 11.15
N THR A 289 -2.38 5.84 11.25
CA THR A 289 -2.60 6.73 10.10
C THR A 289 -1.46 7.73 9.98
N ASP A 290 -1.60 8.90 10.59
CA ASP A 290 -0.62 9.99 10.51
C ASP A 290 0.66 9.68 11.30
N GLY A 291 0.58 8.88 12.36
CA GLY A 291 1.74 8.53 13.18
C GLY A 291 2.77 7.65 12.47
N GLN A 292 2.37 6.91 11.44
CA GLN A 292 3.26 6.01 10.70
C GLN A 292 4.48 6.72 10.09
N GLN A 293 4.31 7.99 9.68
CA GLN A 293 5.39 8.78 9.05
C GLN A 293 6.61 8.96 9.96
N PHE A 294 6.43 8.79 11.27
CA PHE A 294 7.51 8.95 12.24
C PHE A 294 8.30 7.66 12.48
N LEU A 295 7.89 6.50 11.98
CA LEU A 295 8.62 5.24 12.24
C LEU A 295 10.04 5.27 11.68
N TYR A 296 10.19 5.75 10.45
CA TYR A 296 11.45 5.72 9.70
C TYR A 296 12.59 6.46 10.41
N GLN A 297 12.35 7.68 10.91
CA GLN A 297 13.37 8.48 11.61
C GLN A 297 13.87 7.83 12.93
N TYR A 298 13.14 6.83 13.45
CA TYR A 298 13.52 6.05 14.63
C TYR A 298 14.01 4.63 14.27
N GLY A 299 14.23 4.33 12.98
CA GLY A 299 14.76 3.05 12.51
C GLY A 299 13.73 1.94 12.32
N TYR A 300 12.44 2.26 12.41
CA TYR A 300 11.34 1.33 12.21
C TYR A 300 10.66 1.52 10.85
N ASN A 301 9.89 0.53 10.42
CA ASN A 301 9.20 0.54 9.13
C ASN A 301 7.68 0.62 9.33
N ASP A 302 7.03 1.38 8.45
CA ASP A 302 5.59 1.55 8.43
C ASP A 302 4.87 0.31 7.89
N LEU A 303 3.59 0.23 8.23
CA LEU A 303 2.71 -0.81 7.72
C LEU A 303 2.13 -0.42 6.37
N LEU A 304 1.92 -1.43 5.52
CA LEU A 304 1.16 -1.26 4.28
C LEU A 304 -0.23 -0.69 4.57
N LEU A 305 -0.74 0.19 3.69
CA LEU A 305 -2.03 0.84 3.93
C LEU A 305 -3.19 -0.16 4.08
N SER A 306 -3.18 -1.26 3.31
CA SER A 306 -4.15 -2.34 3.44
C SER A 306 -4.11 -2.97 4.82
N GLU A 307 -2.92 -3.27 5.34
CA GLU A 307 -2.73 -3.81 6.69
C GLU A 307 -3.27 -2.83 7.74
N ARG A 308 -2.96 -1.54 7.60
CA ARG A 308 -3.43 -0.47 8.51
C ARG A 308 -4.94 -0.37 8.52
N GLN A 309 -5.58 -0.44 7.36
CA GLN A 309 -7.03 -0.38 7.23
C GLN A 309 -7.71 -1.54 7.98
N THR A 310 -7.23 -2.77 7.78
CA THR A 310 -7.72 -3.94 8.54
C THR A 310 -7.54 -3.75 10.04
N LYS A 311 -6.45 -3.10 10.48
CA LYS A 311 -6.18 -2.87 11.92
C LYS A 311 -7.11 -1.81 12.51
N ILE A 312 -7.40 -0.76 11.76
CA ILE A 312 -8.36 0.29 12.13
C ILE A 312 -9.79 -0.26 12.24
N GLU A 313 -10.15 -1.19 11.36
CA GLU A 313 -11.44 -1.90 11.41
C GLU A 313 -11.56 -2.75 12.68
N LEU A 314 -10.50 -3.49 13.06
CA LEU A 314 -10.47 -4.25 14.32
C LEU A 314 -10.69 -3.37 15.56
N ILE A 315 -10.17 -2.14 15.55
CA ILE A 315 -10.31 -1.18 16.66
C ILE A 315 -11.71 -0.55 16.67
N SER A 316 -12.30 -0.30 15.51
CA SER A 316 -13.60 0.36 15.40
C SER A 316 -14.71 -0.62 15.74
N ASP A 317 -15.62 -0.27 16.66
CA ASP A 317 -16.84 -1.06 16.86
C ASP A 317 -17.73 -0.90 15.63
N SER A 318 -17.66 -1.86 14.71
CA SER A 318 -18.65 -2.01 13.64
C SER A 318 -19.96 -2.52 14.22
N LYS A 319 -20.69 -1.63 14.89
CA LYS A 319 -22.15 -1.66 15.01
C LYS A 319 -22.67 -0.24 14.86
N ILE A 320 -22.98 0.14 13.61
CA ILE A 320 -24.03 1.13 13.39
C ILE A 320 -25.34 0.36 13.50
N ASP A 321 -25.83 0.19 14.73
CA ASP A 321 -27.23 -0.12 14.94
C ASP A 321 -28.01 1.13 14.54
N ILE A 322 -28.58 1.13 13.33
CA ILE A 322 -29.59 2.11 12.97
C ILE A 322 -30.83 1.75 13.78
N VAL A 323 -30.92 2.29 15.00
CA VAL A 323 -32.19 2.46 15.69
C VAL A 323 -32.99 3.43 14.83
N ALA A 324 -33.90 2.88 14.02
CA ALA A 324 -34.88 3.67 13.31
C ALA A 324 -35.73 4.41 14.34
N SER A 325 -35.48 5.70 14.53
CA SER A 325 -36.40 6.58 15.23
C SER A 325 -37.68 6.66 14.39
N ASN A 326 -38.74 6.00 14.86
CA ASN A 326 -40.09 6.19 14.37
C ASN A 326 -40.41 7.69 14.34
N ASN A 327 -40.60 8.24 13.15
CA ASN A 327 -41.51 9.36 12.91
C ASN A 327 -41.84 9.53 11.42
N ASN A 328 -43.13 9.75 11.17
CA ASN A 328 -43.80 10.23 9.94
C ASN A 328 -44.28 9.19 8.90
N TYR A 329 -45.48 8.66 9.16
CA TYR A 329 -46.33 7.82 8.28
C TYR A 329 -46.83 8.50 6.98
N ALA A 330 -46.35 9.69 6.63
CA ALA A 330 -46.80 10.44 5.44
C ALA A 330 -45.88 10.25 4.22
N THR A 331 -44.58 10.03 4.43
CA THR A 331 -43.60 9.87 3.35
C THR A 331 -43.62 8.48 2.73
N SER A 332 -43.99 7.44 3.49
CA SER A 332 -44.04 6.06 3.00
C SER A 332 -45.13 5.83 1.94
N LYS A 333 -46.31 6.45 2.07
CA LYS A 333 -47.38 6.38 1.04
C LYS A 333 -46.98 7.08 -0.26
N MET A 334 -46.23 8.18 -0.16
CA MET A 334 -45.77 8.92 -1.34
C MET A 334 -44.70 8.13 -2.11
N ILE A 335 -43.77 7.49 -1.40
CA ILE A 335 -42.77 6.59 -2.00
C ILE A 335 -43.45 5.37 -2.65
N LEU A 336 -44.47 4.79 -2.01
CA LEU A 336 -45.21 3.66 -2.57
C LEU A 336 -45.96 4.04 -3.86
N LEU A 337 -46.55 5.24 -3.92
CA LEU A 337 -47.23 5.76 -5.11
C LEU A 337 -46.24 6.06 -6.26
N ILE A 338 -45.05 6.58 -5.93
CA ILE A 338 -43.99 6.80 -6.92
C ILE A 338 -43.50 5.46 -7.48
N LEU A 339 -43.26 4.46 -6.63
CA LEU A 339 -42.87 3.11 -7.05
C LEU A 339 -43.95 2.42 -7.89
N ALA A 340 -45.24 2.58 -7.53
CA ALA A 340 -46.35 2.05 -8.31
C ALA A 340 -46.44 2.73 -9.69
N SER A 341 -46.25 4.05 -9.78
CA SER A 341 -46.22 4.77 -11.06
C SER A 341 -45.04 4.35 -11.94
N PHE A 342 -43.87 4.10 -11.33
CA PHE A 342 -42.69 3.63 -12.03
C PHE A 342 -42.87 2.19 -12.55
N ALA A 343 -43.52 1.32 -11.77
CA ALA A 343 -43.86 -0.03 -12.21
C ALA A 343 -44.81 -0.04 -13.41
N VAL A 344 -45.79 0.89 -13.48
CA VAL A 344 -46.68 1.03 -14.64
C VAL A 344 -45.93 1.51 -15.88
N ILE A 345 -45.00 2.46 -15.72
CA ILE A 345 -44.15 2.97 -16.81
C ILE A 345 -43.24 1.85 -17.33
N VAL A 346 -42.56 1.12 -16.44
CA VAL A 346 -41.70 -0.01 -16.80
C VAL A 346 -42.51 -1.14 -17.47
N PHE A 347 -43.71 -1.44 -16.97
CA PHE A 347 -44.58 -2.45 -17.58
C PHE A 347 -45.07 -2.03 -18.98
N SER A 348 -45.37 -0.74 -19.18
CA SER A 348 -45.72 -0.20 -20.49
C SER A 348 -44.53 -0.19 -21.47
N ALA A 349 -43.31 0.07 -20.98
CA ALA A 349 -42.08 -0.03 -21.76
C ALA A 349 -41.75 -1.48 -22.15
N ILE A 350 -41.94 -2.45 -21.24
CA ILE A 350 -41.76 -3.89 -21.51
C ILE A 350 -42.80 -4.37 -22.55
N LYS A 351 -44.05 -3.92 -22.48
CA LYS A 351 -45.05 -4.19 -23.53
C LYS A 351 -44.71 -3.54 -24.88
N GLY A 352 -44.13 -2.34 -24.87
CA GLY A 352 -43.63 -1.67 -26.08
C GLY A 352 -42.45 -2.41 -26.73
N ILE A 353 -41.47 -2.85 -25.92
CA ILE A 353 -40.29 -3.60 -26.37
C ILE A 353 -40.68 -5.00 -26.87
N SER A 354 -41.62 -5.68 -26.22
CA SER A 354 -42.12 -6.99 -26.67
C SER A 354 -42.99 -6.92 -27.94
N TYR A 355 -43.66 -5.80 -28.19
CA TYR A 355 -44.36 -5.55 -29.45
C TYR A 355 -43.39 -5.33 -30.62
N ILE A 356 -42.27 -4.65 -30.38
CA ILE A 356 -41.21 -4.40 -31.37
C ILE A 356 -40.39 -5.67 -31.66
N LYS A 357 -40.16 -6.54 -30.67
CA LYS A 357 -39.43 -7.82 -30.84
C LYS A 357 -40.22 -8.91 -31.57
N LYS A 358 -41.52 -8.75 -31.83
CA LYS A 358 -42.34 -9.78 -32.50
C LYS A 358 -42.23 -9.80 -34.04
N LYS A 359 -41.32 -9.01 -34.62
CA LYS A 359 -41.13 -8.95 -36.08
C LYS A 359 -39.65 -8.96 -36.50
N LYS A 360 -38.86 -9.94 -36.01
CA LYS A 360 -37.67 -10.45 -36.73
C LYS A 360 -37.15 -11.77 -36.14
N VAL A 361 -37.49 -12.85 -36.84
CA VAL A 361 -36.70 -14.07 -37.17
C VAL A 361 -35.90 -14.78 -36.05
N ASN A 362 -36.40 -15.98 -35.75
CA ASN A 362 -35.76 -17.29 -35.50
C ASN A 362 -34.25 -17.39 -35.23
N GLY A 363 -33.91 -18.12 -34.17
CA GLY A 363 -32.62 -18.80 -33.98
C GLY A 363 -32.23 -18.92 -32.51
N LEU A 364 -32.72 -19.95 -31.80
CA LEU A 364 -32.32 -20.28 -30.43
C LEU A 364 -31.01 -21.07 -30.45
N HIS A 365 -29.91 -20.45 -30.02
CA HIS A 365 -28.79 -21.16 -29.41
C HIS A 365 -28.82 -20.84 -27.92
N ILE A 366 -29.02 -21.87 -27.10
CA ILE A 366 -28.78 -21.83 -25.67
C ILE A 366 -27.26 -21.84 -25.51
N ALA A 367 -26.67 -20.69 -25.22
CA ALA A 367 -25.28 -20.59 -24.78
C ALA A 367 -25.28 -20.49 -23.25
N SER A 368 -24.46 -21.37 -22.66
CA SER A 368 -24.07 -21.42 -21.27
C SER A 368 -23.75 -20.04 -20.69
N ILE A 369 -24.04 -19.88 -19.40
CA ILE A 369 -23.49 -18.78 -18.58
C ILE A 369 -21.97 -18.92 -18.62
N SER A 370 -21.29 -18.19 -19.52
CA SER A 370 -19.86 -17.97 -19.40
C SER A 370 -19.67 -16.82 -18.41
N THR A 371 -18.99 -17.09 -17.32
CA THR A 371 -18.40 -16.07 -16.46
C THR A 371 -17.44 -15.24 -17.32
N ASN A 372 -17.78 -13.96 -17.53
CA ASN A 372 -17.11 -13.05 -18.46
C ASN A 372 -15.59 -12.92 -18.18
N ALA A 373 -14.77 -13.45 -19.07
CA ALA A 373 -13.33 -13.21 -19.11
C ALA A 373 -13.03 -11.78 -19.59
N PHE A 374 -12.01 -11.14 -19.02
CA PHE A 374 -11.57 -9.81 -19.44
C PHE A 374 -10.76 -9.89 -20.73
N ASN A 375 -11.32 -9.36 -21.81
CA ASN A 375 -10.75 -9.34 -23.15
C ASN A 375 -11.00 -7.99 -23.85
N GLU A 376 -10.52 -7.82 -25.08
CA GLU A 376 -10.59 -6.56 -25.81
C GLU A 376 -12.01 -6.00 -26.01
N ASP A 377 -13.05 -6.83 -25.96
CA ASP A 377 -14.44 -6.38 -26.13
C ASP A 377 -15.02 -5.73 -24.86
N PHE A 378 -14.32 -5.83 -23.72
CA PHE A 378 -14.72 -5.18 -22.46
C PHE A 378 -14.31 -3.71 -22.37
N VAL A 379 -13.32 -3.29 -23.16
CA VAL A 379 -12.79 -1.92 -23.10
C VAL A 379 -13.67 -0.99 -23.94
N ASP A 380 -14.32 -0.04 -23.30
CA ASP A 380 -15.05 1.01 -24.00
C ASP A 380 -14.06 2.00 -24.65
N ILE A 381 -14.31 2.31 -25.92
CA ILE A 381 -13.48 3.21 -26.73
C ILE A 381 -14.42 4.20 -27.44
N PRO A 382 -14.80 5.30 -26.77
CA PRO A 382 -15.66 6.31 -27.37
C PRO A 382 -15.02 6.98 -28.58
N MET A 383 -15.84 7.27 -29.59
CA MET A 383 -15.40 8.08 -30.73
C MET A 383 -15.12 9.52 -30.29
N GLY A 384 -14.10 10.14 -30.89
CA GLY A 384 -13.76 11.55 -30.67
C GLY A 384 -12.77 11.82 -29.54
N LEU A 385 -12.30 10.79 -28.83
CA LEU A 385 -11.18 10.87 -27.89
C LEU A 385 -9.86 10.52 -28.57
N TYR A 386 -8.79 11.12 -28.05
CA TYR A 386 -7.41 10.79 -28.38
C TYR A 386 -6.78 10.05 -27.22
N PHE A 387 -6.09 8.95 -27.49
CA PHE A 387 -5.52 8.07 -26.48
C PHE A 387 -4.00 8.05 -26.55
N ASP A 388 -3.35 7.99 -25.39
CA ASP A 388 -1.92 7.78 -25.25
C ASP A 388 -1.62 6.33 -24.89
N LYS A 389 -0.44 5.83 -25.29
CA LYS A 389 0.00 4.47 -24.98
C LYS A 389 0.21 4.23 -23.49
N THR A 390 0.34 5.29 -22.68
CA THR A 390 0.39 5.21 -21.22
C THR A 390 -1.00 5.24 -20.57
N HIS A 391 -2.04 4.77 -21.26
CA HIS A 391 -3.41 4.63 -20.73
C HIS A 391 -4.07 5.91 -20.22
N THR A 392 -3.87 7.01 -20.95
CA THR A 392 -4.59 8.26 -20.72
C THR A 392 -5.29 8.71 -21.98
N TRP A 393 -6.37 9.48 -21.80
CA TRP A 393 -7.11 10.07 -22.91
C TRP A 393 -7.09 11.59 -22.85
N ALA A 394 -7.28 12.22 -24.01
CA ALA A 394 -7.37 13.65 -24.22
C ALA A 394 -8.54 14.00 -25.14
N PHE A 395 -9.26 15.08 -24.80
CA PHE A 395 -10.37 15.62 -25.57
C PHE A 395 -10.23 17.14 -25.69
N MET A 396 -10.20 17.64 -26.93
CA MET A 396 -10.17 19.08 -27.19
C MET A 396 -11.59 19.66 -27.08
N GLU A 397 -11.77 20.58 -26.14
CA GLU A 397 -13.01 21.31 -25.96
C GLU A 397 -13.11 22.51 -26.91
N LYS A 398 -14.32 23.05 -27.05
CA LYS A 398 -14.62 24.13 -28.02
C LYS A 398 -13.88 25.43 -27.75
N ASP A 399 -13.44 25.66 -26.51
CA ASP A 399 -12.71 26.86 -26.10
C ASP A 399 -11.19 26.67 -26.10
N GLY A 400 -10.69 25.56 -26.66
CA GLY A 400 -9.26 25.30 -26.82
C GLY A 400 -8.59 24.63 -25.61
N MET A 401 -9.34 24.36 -24.54
CA MET A 401 -8.85 23.58 -23.42
C MET A 401 -8.88 22.08 -23.73
N VAL A 402 -7.93 21.33 -23.18
CA VAL A 402 -7.86 19.87 -23.32
C VAL A 402 -8.27 19.23 -22.01
N ARG A 403 -9.38 18.48 -22.03
CA ARG A 403 -9.78 17.62 -20.92
C ARG A 403 -9.02 16.30 -21.02
N VAL A 404 -8.49 15.81 -19.91
CA VAL A 404 -7.74 14.55 -19.85
C VAL A 404 -8.21 13.65 -18.72
N GLY A 405 -8.01 12.35 -18.87
CA GLY A 405 -8.33 11.35 -17.87
C GLY A 405 -7.60 10.03 -18.10
N ILE A 406 -7.99 9.02 -17.33
CA ILE A 406 -7.48 7.64 -17.42
C ILE A 406 -8.45 6.82 -18.27
N ASP A 407 -7.92 5.94 -19.10
CA ASP A 407 -8.74 5.11 -19.99
C ASP A 407 -9.46 3.97 -19.24
N ASP A 408 -10.38 3.33 -19.96
CA ASP A 408 -11.18 2.23 -19.44
C ASP A 408 -10.37 0.93 -19.25
N PHE A 409 -9.27 0.76 -20.00
CA PHE A 409 -8.41 -0.40 -19.85
C PHE A 409 -7.75 -0.44 -18.47
N LEU A 410 -7.18 0.68 -18.02
CA LEU A 410 -6.46 0.71 -16.76
C LEU A 410 -7.39 0.50 -15.56
N GLN A 411 -8.64 1.00 -15.62
CA GLN A 411 -9.60 0.80 -14.53
C GLN A 411 -10.00 -0.67 -14.37
N HIS A 412 -10.14 -1.40 -15.49
CA HIS A 412 -10.37 -2.84 -15.51
C HIS A 412 -9.18 -3.65 -15.01
N ILE A 413 -7.97 -3.09 -15.01
CA ILE A 413 -6.79 -3.75 -14.46
C ILE A 413 -6.67 -3.51 -12.95
N THR A 414 -6.79 -2.26 -12.52
CA THR A 414 -6.53 -1.84 -11.13
C THR A 414 -7.65 -2.18 -10.17
N GLY A 415 -8.90 -2.23 -10.67
CA GLY A 415 -10.09 -2.24 -9.83
C GLY A 415 -10.35 -0.88 -9.16
N PRO A 416 -11.31 -0.83 -8.20
CA PRO A 416 -11.82 0.42 -7.63
C PRO A 416 -10.73 1.27 -6.97
N LEU A 417 -10.55 2.49 -7.46
CA LEU A 417 -9.55 3.42 -6.93
C LEU A 417 -10.03 4.02 -5.60
N THR A 418 -9.13 4.05 -4.61
CA THR A 418 -9.41 4.62 -3.28
C THR A 418 -8.98 6.07 -3.17
N ARG A 419 -7.97 6.50 -3.94
CA ARG A 419 -7.50 7.89 -3.93
C ARG A 419 -6.80 8.26 -5.24
N VAL A 420 -6.93 9.52 -5.65
CA VAL A 420 -6.13 10.14 -6.72
C VAL A 420 -5.29 11.26 -6.13
N LYS A 421 -3.97 11.23 -6.36
CA LYS A 421 -3.03 12.29 -6.00
C LYS A 421 -2.86 13.21 -7.19
N MET A 422 -3.54 14.35 -7.16
CA MET A 422 -3.52 15.36 -8.21
C MET A 422 -2.54 16.50 -7.91
N LYS A 423 -2.01 17.11 -8.97
CA LYS A 423 -1.30 18.39 -8.96
C LYS A 423 -2.30 19.53 -8.87
N SER A 424 -1.84 20.67 -8.36
CA SER A 424 -2.65 21.85 -8.16
C SER A 424 -2.93 22.58 -9.47
N THR A 425 -4.07 23.28 -9.51
CA THR A 425 -4.35 24.26 -10.57
C THR A 425 -3.24 25.31 -10.65
N GLY A 426 -2.79 25.64 -11.87
CA GLY A 426 -1.68 26.55 -12.14
C GLY A 426 -0.34 25.84 -12.38
N GLU A 427 -0.20 24.57 -11.99
CA GLU A 427 1.02 23.81 -12.26
C GLU A 427 1.15 23.43 -13.75
N ARG A 428 2.40 23.25 -14.19
CA ARG A 428 2.72 22.80 -15.55
C ARG A 428 2.95 21.29 -15.55
N ILE A 429 2.40 20.63 -16.56
CA ILE A 429 2.67 19.22 -16.88
C ILE A 429 3.30 19.11 -18.28
N ARG A 430 4.08 18.06 -18.49
CA ARG A 430 4.77 17.77 -19.75
C ARG A 430 4.37 16.39 -20.23
N LYS A 431 4.11 16.25 -21.54
CA LYS A 431 3.82 14.97 -22.17
C LYS A 431 4.88 13.92 -21.78
N GLY A 432 4.44 12.71 -21.43
CA GLY A 432 5.33 11.62 -21.02
C GLY A 432 6.01 11.81 -19.66
N LYS A 433 5.62 12.82 -18.88
CA LYS A 433 6.02 13.00 -17.48
C LYS A 433 4.82 12.82 -16.56
N GLN A 434 5.09 12.42 -15.32
CA GLN A 434 4.07 12.15 -14.33
C GLN A 434 3.13 13.37 -14.15
N ALA A 435 1.84 13.13 -14.33
CA ALA A 435 0.77 14.11 -14.18
C ALA A 435 0.01 13.94 -12.85
N LEU A 436 -0.15 12.70 -12.40
CA LEU A 436 -0.87 12.33 -11.19
C LEU A 436 -0.45 10.92 -10.75
N SER A 437 -0.93 10.49 -9.58
CA SER A 437 -0.84 9.09 -9.17
C SER A 437 -2.21 8.57 -8.73
N ILE A 438 -2.56 7.36 -9.13
CA ILE A 438 -3.75 6.65 -8.65
C ILE A 438 -3.37 5.67 -7.56
N VAL A 439 -4.24 5.50 -6.56
CA VAL A 439 -4.04 4.61 -5.42
C VAL A 439 -5.23 3.66 -5.30
N GLN A 440 -4.94 2.38 -5.16
CA GLN A 440 -5.90 1.33 -4.82
C GLN A 440 -5.38 0.59 -3.58
N ASN A 441 -6.11 0.67 -2.47
CA ASN A 441 -5.78 -0.02 -1.21
C ASN A 441 -4.31 0.07 -0.75
N GLY A 442 -3.61 1.18 -1.07
CA GLY A 442 -2.20 1.40 -0.72
C GLY A 442 -1.20 1.20 -1.85
N LYS A 443 -1.61 0.49 -2.89
CA LYS A 443 -0.82 0.25 -4.11
C LYS A 443 -1.01 1.46 -5.03
N GLN A 444 0.07 1.90 -5.67
CA GLN A 444 0.08 3.17 -6.42
C GLN A 444 0.61 2.97 -7.84
N LEU A 445 -0.03 3.61 -8.82
CA LEU A 445 0.51 3.79 -10.17
C LEU A 445 0.68 5.29 -10.46
N ASN A 446 1.76 5.62 -11.15
CA ASN A 446 2.02 6.93 -11.72
C ASN A 446 1.41 6.99 -13.12
N ILE A 447 0.67 8.06 -13.38
CA ILE A 447 -0.04 8.29 -14.63
C ILE A 447 0.59 9.49 -15.33
N TYR A 448 0.90 9.32 -16.61
CA TYR A 448 1.65 10.28 -17.40
C TYR A 448 0.73 11.23 -18.17
N ALA A 449 1.21 12.45 -18.41
CA ALA A 449 0.43 13.42 -19.16
C ALA A 449 0.35 13.02 -20.65
N PRO A 450 -0.85 12.97 -21.26
CA PRO A 450 -0.97 12.75 -22.71
C PRO A 450 -0.51 13.98 -23.50
N VAL A 451 -0.58 15.18 -22.91
CA VAL A 451 -0.21 16.46 -23.51
C VAL A 451 0.51 17.37 -22.50
N SER A 452 1.34 18.29 -23.00
CA SER A 452 2.00 19.33 -22.21
C SER A 452 1.10 20.56 -22.09
N GLY A 453 1.09 21.18 -20.91
CA GLY A 453 0.26 22.37 -20.68
C GLY A 453 0.23 22.84 -19.24
N THR A 454 -0.60 23.85 -19.00
CA THR A 454 -0.87 24.37 -17.65
C THR A 454 -2.23 23.88 -17.19
N ILE A 455 -2.30 23.30 -15.99
CA ILE A 455 -3.56 22.84 -15.39
C ILE A 455 -4.42 24.08 -15.08
N LYS A 456 -5.58 24.20 -15.72
CA LYS A 456 -6.55 25.28 -15.45
C LYS A 456 -7.65 24.85 -14.50
N GLU A 457 -7.94 23.55 -14.47
CA GLU A 457 -8.95 22.98 -13.59
C GLU A 457 -8.58 21.54 -13.23
N GLN A 458 -8.91 21.13 -12.01
CA GLN A 458 -8.85 19.74 -11.57
C GLN A 458 -10.26 19.28 -11.17
N ASN A 459 -10.57 18.01 -11.40
CA ASN A 459 -11.85 17.45 -11.02
C ASN A 459 -11.92 17.17 -9.51
N LYS A 460 -12.44 18.13 -8.75
CA LYS A 460 -12.55 18.03 -7.29
C LYS A 460 -13.44 16.89 -6.80
N SER A 461 -14.31 16.32 -7.64
CA SER A 461 -15.12 15.17 -7.21
C SER A 461 -14.26 13.96 -6.87
N LEU A 462 -13.08 13.84 -7.51
CA LEU A 462 -12.14 12.74 -7.30
C LEU A 462 -11.50 12.75 -5.92
N ASP A 463 -11.43 13.92 -5.26
CA ASP A 463 -10.92 14.05 -3.88
C ASP A 463 -11.82 13.32 -2.88
N THR A 464 -13.14 13.33 -3.13
CA THR A 464 -14.15 12.67 -2.30
C THR A 464 -14.58 11.30 -2.81
N ASN A 465 -14.50 11.08 -4.13
CA ASN A 465 -14.94 9.85 -4.77
C ASN A 465 -14.06 9.53 -5.99
N SER A 466 -12.90 8.92 -5.74
CA SER A 466 -11.97 8.50 -6.79
C SER A 466 -12.50 7.37 -7.68
N SER A 467 -13.47 6.58 -7.21
CA SER A 467 -14.06 5.46 -7.96
C SER A 467 -14.86 5.88 -9.20
N ILE A 468 -15.13 7.19 -9.36
CA ILE A 468 -15.74 7.76 -10.58
C ILE A 468 -14.89 7.46 -11.81
N ILE A 469 -13.56 7.38 -11.68
CA ILE A 469 -12.67 6.96 -12.77
C ILE A 469 -13.01 5.53 -13.22
N ASN A 470 -13.40 4.64 -12.30
CA ASN A 470 -13.79 3.27 -12.65
C ASN A 470 -15.17 3.19 -13.28
N SER A 471 -16.16 3.95 -12.78
CA SER A 471 -17.55 3.86 -13.25
C SER A 471 -17.86 4.72 -14.46
N SER A 472 -17.07 5.76 -14.71
CA SER A 472 -17.35 6.79 -15.70
C SER A 472 -16.06 7.42 -16.28
N PRO A 473 -15.10 6.63 -16.78
CA PRO A 473 -13.75 7.09 -17.14
C PRO A 473 -13.73 8.26 -18.15
N TYR A 474 -14.72 8.30 -19.06
CA TYR A 474 -14.77 9.25 -20.17
C TYR A 474 -15.73 10.42 -19.99
N SER A 475 -16.57 10.40 -18.94
CA SER A 475 -17.50 11.49 -18.68
C SER A 475 -17.20 12.17 -17.35
N ASP A 476 -17.64 11.61 -16.23
CA ASP A 476 -17.42 12.22 -14.90
C ASP A 476 -16.01 11.97 -14.34
N GLY A 477 -15.28 10.99 -14.89
CA GLY A 477 -13.95 10.54 -14.45
C GLY A 477 -12.77 11.31 -15.05
N TRP A 478 -13.01 12.46 -15.70
CA TRP A 478 -11.93 13.34 -16.14
C TRP A 478 -11.12 13.84 -14.94
N VAL A 479 -9.82 14.10 -15.13
CA VAL A 479 -8.91 14.50 -14.04
C VAL A 479 -8.54 15.98 -14.15
N TYR A 480 -8.07 16.42 -15.32
CA TYR A 480 -7.66 17.80 -15.52
C TYR A 480 -8.28 18.41 -16.76
N ARG A 481 -8.40 19.73 -16.71
CA ARG A 481 -8.60 20.61 -17.86
C ARG A 481 -7.35 21.45 -18.04
N ILE A 482 -6.70 21.30 -19.19
CA ILE A 482 -5.35 21.79 -19.45
C ILE A 482 -5.40 22.83 -20.56
N GLU A 483 -4.71 23.95 -20.37
CA GLU A 483 -4.35 24.85 -21.47
C GLU A 483 -3.12 24.25 -22.18
N PRO A 484 -3.27 23.70 -23.39
CA PRO A 484 -2.20 22.97 -24.05
C PRO A 484 -1.09 23.92 -24.54
N THR A 485 0.16 23.52 -24.37
CA THR A 485 1.30 24.31 -24.87
C THR A 485 1.46 24.20 -26.38
N ASN A 486 1.24 23.01 -26.95
CA ASN A 486 1.40 22.77 -28.39
C ASN A 486 0.53 21.60 -28.90
N TRP A 487 -0.80 21.78 -28.83
CA TRP A 487 -1.76 20.76 -29.22
C TRP A 487 -1.56 20.22 -30.65
N LEU A 488 -1.37 21.10 -31.63
CA LEU A 488 -1.24 20.72 -33.05
C LEU A 488 -0.05 19.79 -33.33
N LYS A 489 1.02 19.92 -32.54
CA LYS A 489 2.18 19.04 -32.62
C LYS A 489 1.94 17.74 -31.85
N GLU A 490 1.42 17.83 -30.62
CA GLU A 490 1.35 16.68 -29.72
C GLU A 490 0.24 15.68 -30.08
N ILE A 491 -0.85 16.15 -30.68
CA ILE A 491 -1.96 15.30 -31.14
C ILE A 491 -1.51 14.24 -32.15
N GLN A 492 -0.41 14.46 -32.88
CA GLN A 492 0.14 13.54 -33.86
C GLN A 492 0.72 12.27 -33.23
N TYR A 493 1.02 12.32 -31.92
CA TYR A 493 1.52 11.17 -31.15
C TYR A 493 0.39 10.40 -30.44
N LEU A 494 -0.86 10.88 -30.53
CA LEU A 494 -2.02 10.23 -29.93
C LEU A 494 -2.75 9.34 -30.93
N ILE A 495 -3.46 8.35 -30.42
CA ILE A 495 -4.16 7.31 -31.18
C ILE A 495 -5.67 7.60 -31.14
N ILE A 496 -6.39 7.39 -32.25
CA ILE A 496 -7.84 7.64 -32.32
C ILE A 496 -8.59 6.49 -33.01
N GLY A 497 -9.82 6.24 -32.53
CA GLY A 497 -10.80 5.38 -33.18
C GLY A 497 -10.29 3.95 -33.40
N ASN A 498 -10.46 3.42 -34.61
CA ASN A 498 -10.10 2.03 -34.93
C ASN A 498 -8.62 1.71 -34.68
N LYS A 499 -7.71 2.69 -34.81
CA LYS A 499 -6.29 2.47 -34.51
C LYS A 499 -6.05 2.17 -33.03
N TYR A 500 -6.83 2.79 -32.14
CA TYR A 500 -6.73 2.50 -30.71
C TYR A 500 -7.28 1.11 -30.39
N LYS A 501 -8.39 0.74 -31.03
CA LYS A 501 -8.97 -0.61 -30.91
C LYS A 501 -7.98 -1.69 -31.37
N GLU A 502 -7.25 -1.47 -32.46
CA GLU A 502 -6.18 -2.38 -32.91
C GLU A 502 -5.02 -2.44 -31.92
N TRP A 503 -4.56 -1.29 -31.41
CA TRP A 503 -3.49 -1.23 -30.42
C TRP A 503 -3.86 -1.95 -29.11
N ILE A 504 -5.10 -1.80 -28.63
CA ILE A 504 -5.58 -2.48 -27.42
C ILE A 504 -5.47 -4.01 -27.55
N LYS A 505 -5.70 -4.60 -28.73
CA LYS A 505 -5.52 -6.04 -28.92
C LYS A 505 -4.10 -6.51 -28.63
N SER A 506 -3.10 -5.79 -29.15
CA SER A 506 -1.70 -6.08 -28.83
C SER A 506 -1.39 -5.83 -27.35
N GLU A 507 -2.08 -4.86 -26.75
CA GLU A 507 -1.89 -4.51 -25.34
C GLU A 507 -2.42 -5.60 -24.40
N PHE A 508 -3.51 -6.27 -24.75
CA PHE A 508 -3.98 -7.47 -24.03
C PHE A 508 -2.99 -8.65 -24.14
N SER A 509 -2.35 -8.85 -25.30
CA SER A 509 -1.30 -9.87 -25.43
C SER A 509 -0.12 -9.56 -24.50
N ARG A 510 0.30 -8.30 -24.47
CA ARG A 510 1.36 -7.83 -23.57
C ARG A 510 0.99 -7.99 -22.09
N LEU A 511 -0.28 -7.77 -21.75
CA LEU A 511 -0.78 -7.94 -20.38
C LEU A 511 -0.75 -9.41 -19.97
N LYS A 512 -1.16 -10.32 -20.85
CA LYS A 512 -1.08 -11.77 -20.61
C LYS A 512 0.35 -12.23 -20.37
N GLU A 513 1.30 -11.76 -21.20
CA GLU A 513 2.72 -12.08 -21.03
C GLU A 513 3.26 -11.53 -19.70
N PHE A 514 2.97 -10.27 -19.40
CA PHE A 514 3.34 -9.64 -18.13
C PHE A 514 2.85 -10.44 -16.92
N ILE A 515 1.55 -10.75 -16.86
CA ILE A 515 0.96 -11.50 -15.75
C ILE A 515 1.59 -12.90 -15.63
N THR A 516 1.88 -13.55 -16.76
CA THR A 516 2.53 -14.87 -16.79
C THR A 516 3.94 -14.84 -16.20
N VAL A 517 4.70 -13.77 -16.45
CA VAL A 517 6.08 -13.61 -15.94
C VAL A 517 6.10 -13.14 -14.49
N SER A 518 5.21 -12.22 -14.12
CA SER A 518 5.17 -11.62 -12.79
C SER A 518 4.58 -12.54 -11.72
N ILE A 519 3.90 -13.62 -12.11
CA ILE A 519 3.31 -14.60 -11.21
C ILE A 519 4.12 -15.89 -11.28
N ASN A 520 4.80 -16.25 -10.19
CA ASN A 520 5.48 -17.55 -10.10
C ASN A 520 4.42 -18.67 -9.92
N PRO A 521 4.33 -19.65 -10.82
CA PRO A 521 3.35 -20.75 -10.72
C PRO A 521 3.50 -21.61 -9.46
N ASP A 522 4.64 -21.57 -8.76
CA ASP A 522 4.89 -22.35 -7.55
C ASP A 522 4.31 -21.73 -6.26
N THR A 523 3.76 -20.50 -6.33
CA THR A 523 3.15 -19.82 -5.18
C THR A 523 1.62 -19.97 -5.19
N ILE A 524 1.09 -20.74 -4.24
CA ILE A 524 -0.34 -21.09 -4.08
C ILE A 524 -1.27 -19.86 -4.03
N GLU A 525 -0.78 -18.70 -3.55
CA GLU A 525 -1.57 -17.45 -3.47
C GLU A 525 -2.00 -16.87 -4.83
N TYR A 526 -1.31 -17.23 -5.93
CA TYR A 526 -1.55 -16.62 -7.24
C TYR A 526 -2.20 -17.56 -8.27
N ALA A 527 -2.55 -18.78 -7.86
CA ALA A 527 -3.19 -19.80 -8.70
C ALA A 527 -4.59 -19.41 -9.23
N HIS A 528 -5.15 -18.26 -8.80
CA HIS A 528 -6.50 -17.79 -9.14
C HIS A 528 -6.56 -16.62 -10.12
N VAL A 529 -5.42 -16.22 -10.71
CA VAL A 529 -5.31 -15.01 -11.55
C VAL A 529 -5.57 -15.31 -13.04
N LEU A 530 -5.38 -16.57 -13.45
CA LEU A 530 -5.73 -17.10 -14.76
C LEU A 530 -6.93 -18.06 -14.60
N GLN A 531 -7.99 -17.88 -15.39
CA GLN A 531 -9.11 -18.84 -15.39
C GLN A 531 -8.72 -20.16 -16.08
N ASP A 532 -9.50 -21.23 -15.85
CA ASP A 532 -9.41 -22.49 -16.61
C ASP A 532 -9.47 -22.19 -18.12
N GLY A 533 -8.32 -22.19 -18.79
CA GLY A 533 -8.19 -21.86 -20.22
C GLY A 533 -7.25 -20.68 -20.56
N GLY A 534 -6.63 -20.00 -19.59
CA GLY A 534 -5.62 -18.96 -19.85
C GLY A 534 -6.19 -17.57 -20.19
N GLU A 535 -7.45 -17.32 -19.82
CA GLU A 535 -8.08 -16.00 -19.96
C GLU A 535 -7.90 -15.15 -18.69
N LEU A 536 -7.81 -13.82 -18.87
CA LEU A 536 -7.57 -12.87 -17.77
C LEU A 536 -8.86 -12.63 -16.97
N LYS A 537 -8.72 -12.58 -15.64
CA LYS A 537 -9.79 -12.11 -14.75
C LYS A 537 -9.87 -10.57 -14.79
N ASP A 538 -11.08 -10.03 -14.76
CA ASP A 538 -11.28 -8.59 -14.54
C ASP A 538 -10.64 -8.18 -13.20
N ARG A 539 -10.04 -6.98 -13.17
CA ARG A 539 -9.35 -6.40 -12.01
C ARG A 539 -8.14 -7.23 -11.57
N VAL A 540 -7.38 -7.73 -12.55
CA VAL A 540 -6.27 -8.66 -12.36
C VAL A 540 -5.24 -8.17 -11.33
N LEU A 541 -4.96 -6.87 -11.24
CA LEU A 541 -4.00 -6.33 -10.26
C LEU A 541 -4.63 -6.06 -8.88
N MET A 542 -5.95 -6.02 -8.76
CA MET A 542 -6.65 -5.66 -7.53
C MET A 542 -6.28 -6.57 -6.36
N ASP A 543 -6.10 -7.87 -6.64
CA ASP A 543 -5.79 -8.89 -5.64
C ASP A 543 -4.26 -9.11 -5.49
N LEU A 544 -3.44 -8.54 -6.36
CA LEU A 544 -1.98 -8.71 -6.35
C LEU A 544 -1.27 -7.73 -5.42
N GLY A 545 -0.09 -8.10 -4.92
CA GLY A 545 0.69 -7.29 -4.00
C GLY A 545 1.30 -6.02 -4.64
N PRO A 546 1.79 -5.07 -3.80
CA PRO A 546 2.43 -3.84 -4.27
C PRO A 546 3.65 -4.07 -5.18
N GLU A 547 4.35 -5.19 -5.03
CA GLU A 547 5.46 -5.63 -5.88
C GLU A 547 5.03 -5.77 -7.34
N VAL A 548 3.89 -6.43 -7.60
CA VAL A 548 3.38 -6.61 -8.96
C VAL A 548 2.87 -5.28 -9.54
N TRP A 549 2.41 -4.36 -8.70
CA TRP A 549 2.02 -3.02 -9.14
C TRP A 549 3.22 -2.17 -9.58
N GLU A 550 4.35 -2.24 -8.86
CA GLU A 550 5.60 -1.58 -9.27
C GLU A 550 6.20 -2.22 -10.53
N ASP A 551 6.12 -3.54 -10.66
CA ASP A 551 6.48 -4.23 -11.89
C ASP A 551 5.59 -3.81 -13.06
N PHE A 552 4.29 -3.69 -12.81
CA PHE A 552 3.35 -3.21 -13.81
C PHE A 552 3.66 -1.76 -14.20
N GLN A 553 4.00 -0.90 -13.24
CA GLN A 553 4.48 0.45 -13.54
C GLN A 553 5.72 0.41 -14.44
N THR A 554 6.75 -0.32 -14.03
CA THR A 554 8.10 -0.23 -14.62
C THR A 554 8.19 -1.00 -15.95
N ASN A 555 7.61 -2.20 -16.01
CA ASN A 555 7.77 -3.13 -17.12
C ASN A 555 6.55 -3.16 -18.04
N PHE A 556 5.38 -2.68 -17.58
CA PHE A 556 4.20 -2.55 -18.42
C PHE A 556 3.98 -1.09 -18.85
N ILE A 557 3.76 -0.15 -17.95
CA ILE A 557 3.43 1.24 -18.32
C ILE A 557 4.65 1.98 -18.90
N ASP A 558 5.79 1.96 -18.20
CA ASP A 558 6.94 2.83 -18.49
C ASP A 558 7.74 2.43 -19.74
N VAL A 559 7.65 1.17 -20.17
CA VAL A 559 8.32 0.68 -21.41
C VAL A 559 7.81 1.39 -22.67
N SER A 560 6.66 2.07 -22.57
CA SER A 560 6.05 2.82 -23.67
C SER A 560 6.49 4.30 -23.77
N ILE A 561 7.33 4.80 -22.85
CA ILE A 561 7.68 6.23 -22.68
C ILE A 561 8.94 6.65 -23.41
#